data_AF-A0A6P0YYD3-F1
#
_entry.id   AF-A0A6P0YYD3-F1
#
_cell.length_a   1.000
_cell.length_b   1.000
_cell.length_c   1.000
_cell.angle_alpha   90.00
_cell.angle_beta   90.00
_cell.angle_gamma   90.00
#
_symmetry.space_group_name_H-M   'P 1'
#
loop_
_entity.id
_entity.type
_entity.pdbx_description
1 polymer ?
#
loop_
_entity_poly.entity_id
_entity_poly.type
_entity_poly.pdbx_seq_one_letter_code
_entity_poly.pdbx_strand_id
1 'polypeptide(L)'
;TFPNEDIVLDSEVEVDDTSFRIRVRWMDILIQGQACLLVTIEYLEETLSNQVTVDRWKYRLTPRESEVWELKRRGYSYQNIAATLYIAENTVKKHLKNIQAKRRDVDASSRDTRFN
;
A
#
# COMPACT_ATOMS: atom_id res chain seq x y z
N THR A 1 -10.67 -37.44 20.23
CA THR A 1 -11.21 -36.27 19.51
C THR A 1 -10.18 -35.18 19.60
N PHE A 2 -9.46 -34.93 18.52
CA PHE A 2 -8.47 -33.84 18.46
C PHE A 2 -9.22 -32.51 18.54
N PRO A 3 -8.65 -31.48 19.20
CA PRO A 3 -9.34 -30.21 19.32
C PRO A 3 -9.44 -29.56 17.94
N ASN A 4 -10.47 -28.74 17.83
CA ASN A 4 -10.88 -27.92 16.69
C ASN A 4 -9.82 -26.82 16.38
N GLU A 5 -8.55 -27.18 16.32
CA GLU A 5 -7.45 -26.32 15.90
C GLU A 5 -7.39 -26.38 14.38
N ASP A 6 -8.01 -25.39 13.74
CA ASP A 6 -7.81 -25.11 12.32
C ASP A 6 -6.30 -25.18 12.05
N ILE A 7 -5.85 -26.16 11.26
CA ILE A 7 -4.45 -26.21 10.83
C ILE A 7 -4.24 -24.96 9.98
N VAL A 8 -3.61 -23.95 10.58
CA VAL A 8 -3.19 -22.73 9.90
C VAL A 8 -1.69 -22.82 9.69
N LEU A 9 -1.27 -23.20 8.48
CA LEU A 9 0.12 -23.00 8.07
C LEU A 9 0.24 -21.55 7.63
N ASP A 10 1.02 -20.77 8.36
CA ASP A 10 1.29 -19.36 8.08
C ASP A 10 2.77 -19.23 7.78
N SER A 11 3.09 -18.97 6.51
CA SER A 11 4.46 -18.83 6.05
C SER A 11 4.62 -17.52 5.31
N GLU A 12 5.69 -16.83 5.64
CA GLU A 12 6.21 -15.76 4.80
C GLU A 12 7.14 -16.38 3.75
N VAL A 13 7.00 -15.96 2.50
CA VAL A 13 7.83 -16.42 1.38
C VAL A 13 8.29 -15.20 0.60
N GLU A 14 9.58 -15.12 0.34
CA GLU A 14 10.19 -14.07 -0.46
C GLU A 14 10.42 -14.57 -1.89
N VAL A 15 9.90 -13.85 -2.88
CA VAL A 15 10.10 -14.13 -4.32
C VAL A 15 10.43 -12.83 -5.01
N ASP A 16 11.58 -12.76 -5.68
CA ASP A 16 12.03 -11.56 -6.41
C ASP A 16 11.91 -10.26 -5.58
N ASP A 17 12.44 -10.27 -4.35
CA ASP A 17 12.42 -9.11 -3.42
C ASP A 17 11.00 -8.70 -2.97
N THR A 18 10.01 -9.58 -3.17
CA THR A 18 8.62 -9.39 -2.74
C THR A 18 8.25 -10.43 -1.69
N SER A 19 7.90 -9.98 -0.48
CA SER A 19 7.38 -10.88 0.55
C SER A 19 5.90 -11.18 0.32
N PHE A 20 5.54 -12.43 0.54
CA PHE A 20 4.18 -12.95 0.48
C PHE A 20 3.87 -13.63 1.79
N ARG A 21 2.69 -13.40 2.34
CA ARG A 21 2.15 -14.22 3.41
C ARG A 21 1.20 -15.24 2.83
N ILE A 22 1.59 -16.50 2.91
CA ILE A 22 0.78 -17.64 2.51
C ILE A 22 0.14 -18.20 3.76
N ARG A 23 -1.19 -18.22 3.80
CA ARG A 23 -1.94 -18.93 4.85
C ARG A 23 -2.71 -20.08 4.23
N VAL A 24 -2.50 -21.27 4.76
CA VAL A 24 -3.27 -22.46 4.41
C VAL A 24 -4.14 -22.81 5.59
N ARG A 25 -5.45 -22.96 5.37
CA ARG A 25 -6.42 -23.38 6.38
C ARG A 25 -7.08 -24.67 5.96
N TRP A 26 -7.21 -25.61 6.89
CA TRP A 26 -8.15 -26.71 6.73
C TRP A 26 -9.58 -26.15 6.71
N MET A 27 -10.42 -26.60 5.79
CA MET A 27 -11.82 -26.24 5.79
C MET A 27 -12.69 -27.46 5.54
N ASP A 28 -13.62 -27.71 6.46
CA ASP A 28 -14.68 -28.70 6.30
C ASP A 28 -15.80 -28.13 5.42
N ILE A 29 -15.47 -27.74 4.18
CA ILE A 29 -16.51 -27.41 3.21
C ILE A 29 -17.10 -28.73 2.72
N LEU A 30 -18.36 -29.01 3.09
CA LEU A 30 -19.15 -30.12 2.57
C LEU A 30 -19.59 -29.89 1.11
N ILE A 31 -18.66 -29.58 0.20
CA ILE A 31 -18.91 -29.74 -1.24
C ILE A 31 -18.46 -31.16 -1.58
N GLN A 32 -19.43 -32.04 -1.81
CA GLN A 32 -19.22 -33.44 -2.18
C GLN A 32 -18.48 -34.32 -1.14
N GLY A 33 -18.43 -33.90 0.13
CA GLY A 33 -17.91 -34.73 1.23
C GLY A 33 -16.39 -34.89 1.26
N GLN A 34 -15.64 -34.02 0.56
CA GLN A 34 -14.19 -34.00 0.58
C GLN A 34 -13.70 -32.78 1.36
N ALA A 35 -12.85 -33.02 2.36
CA ALA A 35 -12.17 -31.94 3.04
C ALA A 35 -11.17 -31.25 2.11
N CYS A 36 -11.11 -29.93 2.16
CA CYS A 36 -10.28 -29.13 1.28
C CYS A 36 -9.41 -28.14 2.06
N LEU A 37 -8.31 -27.73 1.43
CA LEU A 37 -7.43 -26.69 1.95
C LEU A 37 -7.78 -25.37 1.26
N LEU A 38 -8.00 -24.32 2.05
CA LEU A 38 -8.07 -22.96 1.56
C LEU A 38 -6.69 -22.33 1.65
N VAL A 39 -6.12 -21.98 0.49
CA VAL A 39 -4.85 -21.27 0.40
C VAL A 39 -5.14 -19.81 0.10
N THR A 40 -4.71 -18.91 0.98
CA THR A 40 -4.73 -17.46 0.77
C THR A 40 -3.31 -16.96 0.60
N ILE A 41 -3.06 -16.20 -0.46
CA ILE A 41 -1.78 -15.55 -0.72
C ILE A 41 -2.00 -14.05 -0.59
N GLU A 42 -1.32 -13.43 0.37
CA GLU A 42 -1.35 -12.00 0.65
C GLU A 42 0.02 -11.41 0.26
N TYR A 43 0.04 -10.28 -0.44
CA TYR A 43 1.28 -9.53 -0.67
C TYR A 43 1.68 -8.83 0.63
N LEU A 44 2.86 -9.13 1.15
CA LEU A 44 3.45 -8.48 2.32
C LEU A 44 4.46 -7.43 1.85
N GLU A 45 4.00 -6.38 1.17
CA GLU A 45 4.92 -5.34 0.75
C GLU A 45 5.49 -4.61 1.98
N GLU A 46 6.82 -4.52 2.03
CA GLU A 46 7.56 -3.61 2.89
C GLU A 46 7.14 -2.16 2.64
N THR A 47 6.06 -1.77 3.32
CA THR A 47 5.62 -0.49 3.92
C THR A 47 5.91 0.87 3.26
N LEU A 48 6.81 1.01 2.28
CA LEU A 48 7.15 2.29 1.63
C LEU A 48 6.76 2.34 0.15
N SER A 49 6.86 1.22 -0.58
CA SER A 49 6.54 1.17 -2.03
C SER A 49 5.03 1.17 -2.27
N ASN A 50 4.29 0.30 -1.58
CA ASN A 50 2.84 0.15 -1.74
C ASN A 50 2.05 1.44 -1.46
N GLN A 51 2.51 2.25 -0.49
CA GLN A 51 1.86 3.51 -0.16
C GLN A 51 2.04 4.59 -1.24
N VAL A 52 3.09 4.54 -2.09
CA VAL A 52 3.25 5.55 -3.17
C VAL A 52 2.18 5.31 -4.22
N THR A 53 2.00 4.05 -4.60
CA THR A 53 1.00 3.63 -5.58
C THR A 53 -0.40 3.96 -5.09
N VAL A 54 -0.75 3.56 -3.87
CA VAL A 54 -2.05 3.89 -3.27
C VAL A 54 -2.27 5.40 -3.20
N ASP A 55 -1.29 6.18 -2.73
CA ASP A 55 -1.44 7.64 -2.64
C ASP A 55 -1.51 8.32 -4.01
N ARG A 56 -0.78 7.82 -5.00
CA ARG A 56 -0.82 8.35 -6.37
C ARG A 56 -2.22 8.24 -6.94
N TRP A 57 -2.86 7.09 -6.81
CA TRP A 57 -4.24 6.89 -7.27
C TRP A 57 -5.23 7.65 -6.40
N LYS A 58 -5.11 7.55 -5.07
CA LYS A 58 -6.00 8.18 -4.10
C LYS A 58 -6.04 9.70 -4.26
N TYR A 59 -4.87 10.33 -4.42
CA TYR A 59 -4.76 11.79 -4.52
C TYR A 59 -4.60 12.30 -5.95
N ARG A 60 -4.68 11.42 -6.95
CA ARG A 60 -4.50 11.78 -8.38
C ARG A 60 -3.20 12.59 -8.60
N LEU A 61 -2.10 12.09 -8.05
CA LEU A 61 -0.79 12.73 -8.19
C LEU A 61 -0.27 12.55 -9.61
N THR A 62 0.33 13.59 -10.16
CA THR A 62 1.08 13.47 -11.42
C THR A 62 2.32 12.60 -11.21
N PRO A 63 2.94 12.05 -12.27
CA PRO A 63 4.19 11.28 -12.14
C PRO A 63 5.24 12.07 -11.34
N ARG A 64 5.41 13.36 -11.66
CA ARG A 64 6.39 14.21 -11.00
C ARG A 64 6.07 14.51 -9.54
N GLU A 65 4.80 14.71 -9.21
CA GLU A 65 4.39 14.85 -7.81
C GLU A 65 4.57 13.54 -7.03
N SER A 66 4.40 12.39 -7.68
CA SER A 66 4.57 11.08 -7.03
C SER A 66 6.02 10.85 -6.62
N GLU A 67 6.98 11.17 -7.50
CA GLU A 67 8.42 11.09 -7.21
C GLU A 67 8.83 12.03 -6.05
N VAL A 68 8.33 13.27 -6.06
CA VAL A 68 8.56 14.24 -4.96
C VAL A 68 7.94 13.73 -3.66
N TRP A 69 6.73 13.18 -3.73
CA TRP A 69 5.98 12.68 -2.57
C TRP A 69 6.69 11.48 -1.93
N GLU A 70 7.17 10.56 -2.74
CA GLU A 70 7.91 9.38 -2.29
C GLU A 70 9.17 9.79 -1.51
N LEU A 71 10.03 10.61 -2.11
CA LEU A 71 11.26 11.08 -1.45
C LEU A 71 10.94 11.86 -0.17
N LYS A 72 9.86 12.65 -0.17
CA LYS A 72 9.45 13.38 1.02
C LYS A 72 9.02 12.45 2.15
N ARG A 73 8.29 11.37 1.86
CA ARG A 73 7.89 10.37 2.87
C ARG A 73 9.07 9.55 3.38
N ARG A 74 10.10 9.34 2.55
CA ARG A 74 11.40 8.78 2.96
C ARG A 74 12.24 9.74 3.84
N GLY A 75 11.71 10.92 4.17
CA GLY A 75 12.35 11.86 5.09
C GLY A 75 13.35 12.83 4.44
N TYR A 76 13.43 12.88 3.11
CA TYR A 76 14.40 13.74 2.44
C TYR A 76 14.11 15.23 2.68
N SER A 77 15.17 16.02 2.81
CA SER A 77 15.09 17.48 2.85
C SER A 77 14.72 18.04 1.46
N TYR A 78 14.23 19.28 1.39
CA TYR A 78 13.89 19.89 0.10
C TYR A 78 15.11 20.01 -0.83
N GLN A 79 16.29 20.28 -0.25
CA GLN A 79 17.56 20.33 -0.98
C GLN A 79 17.94 18.96 -1.53
N ASN A 80 17.80 17.89 -0.74
CA ASN A 80 18.12 16.54 -1.19
C ASN A 80 17.14 16.09 -2.29
N ILE A 81 15.85 16.39 -2.15
CA ILE A 81 14.86 16.09 -3.20
C ILE A 81 15.18 16.85 -4.48
N ALA A 82 15.52 18.14 -4.38
CA ALA A 82 15.89 18.99 -5.50
C ALA A 82 17.11 18.43 -6.26
N ALA A 83 18.14 18.01 -5.51
CA ALA A 83 19.33 17.39 -6.06
C ALA A 83 19.02 16.03 -6.71
N THR A 84 18.31 15.13 -6.02
CA THR A 84 17.96 13.80 -6.52
C THR A 84 17.13 13.85 -7.80
N LEU A 85 16.20 14.81 -7.89
CA LEU A 85 15.30 14.95 -9.03
C LEU A 85 15.80 15.95 -10.09
N TYR A 86 16.96 16.57 -9.90
CA TYR A 86 17.51 17.59 -10.81
C TYR A 86 16.53 18.76 -11.09
N ILE A 87 15.92 19.31 -10.04
CA ILE A 87 14.99 20.46 -10.11
C ILE A 87 15.34 21.51 -9.07
N ALA A 88 14.82 22.73 -9.23
CA ALA A 88 14.96 23.78 -8.22
C ALA A 88 14.19 23.45 -6.93
N GLU A 89 14.72 23.87 -5.77
CA GLU A 89 14.06 23.71 -4.47
C GLU A 89 12.67 24.38 -4.43
N ASN A 90 12.51 25.50 -5.13
CA ASN A 90 11.21 26.17 -5.27
C ASN A 90 10.17 25.30 -6.00
N THR A 91 10.61 24.48 -6.94
CA THR A 91 9.76 23.53 -7.66
C THR A 91 9.34 22.38 -6.74
N VAL A 92 10.24 21.90 -5.87
CA VAL A 92 9.89 20.92 -4.83
C VAL A 92 8.81 21.48 -3.89
N LYS A 93 9.00 22.71 -3.39
CA LYS A 93 8.00 23.40 -2.54
C LYS A 93 6.65 23.52 -3.24
N LYS A 94 6.65 23.89 -4.53
CA LYS A 94 5.44 23.98 -5.36
C LYS A 94 4.74 22.63 -5.48
N HIS A 95 5.46 21.56 -5.82
CA HIS A 95 4.88 20.22 -5.90
C HIS A 95 4.26 19.77 -4.57
N LEU A 96 4.97 19.98 -3.44
CA LEU A 96 4.45 19.62 -2.11
C LEU A 96 3.18 20.41 -1.75
N LYS A 97 3.10 21.69 -2.11
CA LYS A 97 1.88 22.49 -1.92
C LYS A 97 0.70 21.95 -2.72
N ASN A 98 0.94 21.58 -3.99
CA ASN A 98 -0.10 20.99 -4.84
C ASN A 98 -0.58 19.63 -4.30
N ILE A 99 0.34 18.78 -3.84
CA ILE A 99 0.02 17.51 -3.20
C ILE A 99 -0.88 17.73 -1.98
N GLN A 100 -0.54 18.70 -1.12
CA GLN A 100 -1.36 19.02 0.06
C GLN A 100 -2.77 19.49 -0.30
N ALA A 101 -2.93 20.27 -1.37
CA ALA A 101 -4.25 20.67 -1.85
C ALA A 101 -5.07 19.46 -2.30
N LYS A 102 -4.50 18.61 -3.17
CA LYS A 102 -5.15 17.38 -3.66
C LYS A 102 -5.60 16.44 -2.54
N ARG A 103 -4.79 16.32 -1.49
CA ARG A 103 -5.13 15.53 -0.29
C ARG A 103 -6.36 16.06 0.41
N ARG A 104 -6.43 17.38 0.63
CA ARG A 104 -7.57 18.03 1.29
C ARG A 104 -8.86 17.84 0.50
N ASP A 105 -8.79 17.95 -0.82
CA ASP A 105 -9.96 17.80 -1.69
C ASP A 105 -10.55 16.37 -1.59
N VAL A 106 -9.70 15.35 -1.68
CA VAL A 106 -10.13 13.94 -1.58
C VAL A 106 -10.67 13.60 -0.18
N ASP A 107 -10.00 14.09 0.86
CA ASP A 107 -10.42 13.86 2.24
C ASP A 107 -11.73 14.60 2.57
N ALA A 108 -12.02 15.74 1.91
CA ALA A 108 -13.30 16.44 2.03
C ALA A 108 -14.44 15.70 1.33
N SER A 109 -14.25 15.24 0.08
CA SER A 109 -15.26 14.48 -0.65
C SER A 109 -15.62 13.13 -0.01
N SER A 110 -14.70 12.53 0.74
CA SER A 110 -14.93 11.29 1.48
C SER A 110 -15.78 11.48 2.75
N ARG A 111 -15.92 12.72 3.25
CA ARG A 111 -16.77 13.03 4.42
C ARG A 111 -18.22 13.28 4.02
N ASP A 112 -18.46 13.85 2.83
CA ASP A 112 -19.81 14.11 2.33
C ASP A 112 -20.57 12.82 1.96
N THR A 113 -19.86 11.73 1.63
CA THR A 113 -20.48 10.43 1.28
C THR A 113 -20.94 9.61 2.49
N ARG A 114 -20.64 10.01 3.72
CA ARG A 114 -21.07 9.30 4.96
C ARG A 114 -22.36 9.85 5.57
N PHE A 115 -22.98 10.86 4.96
CA PHE A 115 -24.19 11.51 5.49
C PHE A 115 -25.35 11.56 4.48
N ASN A 116 -25.35 10.68 3.47
CA ASN A 116 -26.46 10.54 2.53
C ASN A 116 -26.93 9.09 2.47
#